data_AF-A0A182SRL7-F1
#
_entry.id   AF-A0A182SRL7-F1
#
_cell.length_a   1.000
_cell.length_b   1.000
_cell.length_c   1.000
_cell.angle_alpha   90.00
_cell.angle_beta   90.00
_cell.angle_gamma   90.00
#
_symmetry.space_group_name_H-M   'P 1'
#
loop_
_entity.id
_entity.type
_entity.pdbx_description
1 polymer ?
#
loop_
_entity_poly.entity_id
_entity_poly.type
_entity_poly.pdbx_seq_one_letter_code
_entity_poly.pdbx_strand_id
1 'polypeptide(L)'
;DKLYLNITNRPASDDRHDAFRFSCQTIPLLSFDYFYKQSSKTRDSTVRDIFMKQLLQIKLLTIEKVNAIVEKYPTPQCLFRAYEHCPSETERQRMLNLPYGPTNRMIGEKLSKVVYQLMMSERYNTT
;
A
#
# COMPACT_ATOMS: atom_id res chain seq x y z
N ASP A 1 9.04 16.48 44.92
CA ASP A 1 8.56 17.77 44.39
C ASP A 1 9.59 18.41 43.47
N LYS A 2 9.33 18.43 42.15
CA LYS A 2 10.20 19.14 41.19
C LYS A 2 9.56 20.50 40.87
N LEU A 3 10.16 21.57 41.40
CA LEU A 3 9.80 22.93 41.05
C LEU A 3 10.34 23.25 39.64
N TYR A 4 9.45 23.58 38.72
CA TYR A 4 9.83 24.10 37.41
C TYR A 4 10.05 25.61 37.52
N LEU A 5 11.29 26.06 37.25
CA LEU A 5 11.63 27.47 37.24
C LEU A 5 11.13 28.09 35.93
N ASN A 6 10.35 29.16 36.03
CA ASN A 6 9.88 29.91 34.86
C ASN A 6 11.07 30.66 34.24
N ILE A 7 11.59 30.12 33.15
CA ILE A 7 12.78 30.62 32.43
C ILE A 7 12.51 31.86 31.58
N THR A 8 11.27 32.36 31.53
CA THR A 8 10.93 33.43 30.58
C THR A 8 11.25 34.84 31.09
N ASN A 9 11.57 35.02 32.38
CA ASN A 9 11.87 36.34 33.00
C ASN A 9 10.87 37.45 32.60
N ARG A 10 9.64 37.08 32.23
CA ARG A 10 8.60 38.02 31.86
C ARG A 10 7.91 38.48 33.14
N PRO A 11 7.92 39.79 33.45
CA PRO A 11 7.11 40.29 34.56
C PRO A 11 5.64 39.99 34.26
N ALA A 12 4.88 39.65 35.29
CA ALA A 12 3.42 39.56 35.22
C ALA A 12 2.85 40.98 35.05
N SER A 13 3.03 41.56 33.87
CA SER A 13 2.47 42.86 33.54
C SER A 13 1.02 42.68 33.14
N ASP A 14 0.15 43.10 34.06
CA ASP A 14 -1.23 43.58 33.90
C ASP A 14 -1.83 43.42 32.49
N ASP A 15 -2.74 42.45 32.37
CA ASP A 15 -3.56 42.13 31.20
C ASP A 15 -4.46 43.31 30.83
N ARG A 16 -3.88 44.36 30.24
CA ARG A 16 -4.66 45.20 29.33
C ARG A 16 -4.95 44.34 28.12
N HIS A 17 -6.24 44.01 27.97
CA HIS A 17 -6.86 43.40 26.80
C HIS A 17 -6.62 44.24 25.52
N ASP A 18 -5.38 44.37 25.08
CA ASP A 18 -5.10 44.49 23.66
C ASP A 18 -5.31 43.10 23.10
N ALA A 19 -6.59 42.84 22.80
CA ALA A 19 -7.04 41.67 22.07
C ALA A 19 -6.03 41.42 20.96
N PHE A 20 -5.35 40.28 21.03
CA PHE A 20 -4.59 39.74 19.91
C PHE A 20 -5.55 39.67 18.73
N ARG A 21 -5.61 40.72 17.91
CA ARG A 21 -6.29 40.72 16.63
C ARG A 21 -5.43 39.85 15.73
N PHE A 22 -5.60 38.54 15.87
CA PHE A 22 -5.21 37.60 14.84
C PHE A 22 -6.05 37.94 13.61
N SER A 23 -5.53 38.80 12.74
CA SER A 23 -5.97 38.89 11.34
C SER A 23 -5.61 37.62 10.56
N CYS A 24 -4.90 36.70 11.20
CA CYS A 24 -4.46 35.45 10.63
C CYS A 24 -5.60 34.44 10.64
N GLN A 25 -6.11 34.16 9.44
CA GLN A 25 -6.73 32.89 9.09
C GLN A 25 -5.95 31.75 9.75
N THR A 26 -6.52 31.12 10.78
CA THR A 26 -5.90 29.98 11.44
C THR A 26 -5.75 28.85 10.44
N ILE A 27 -4.51 28.40 10.20
CA ILE A 27 -4.22 27.26 9.33
C ILE A 27 -4.69 26.00 10.06
N PRO A 28 -5.50 25.13 9.42
CA PRO A 28 -5.90 23.87 10.04
C PRO A 28 -4.68 22.98 10.25
N LEU A 29 -4.47 22.54 11.50
CA LEU A 29 -3.41 21.60 11.88
C LEU A 29 -4.02 20.27 12.31
N LEU A 30 -3.27 19.17 12.13
CA LEU A 30 -3.64 17.85 12.65
C LEU A 30 -3.52 17.84 14.18
N SER A 31 -4.44 17.17 14.87
CA SER A 31 -4.30 16.94 16.30
C SER A 31 -3.13 15.98 16.56
N PHE A 32 -2.41 16.21 17.67
CA PHE A 32 -1.30 15.34 18.06
C PHE A 32 -1.75 13.89 18.24
N ASP A 33 -2.92 13.65 18.82
CA ASP A 33 -3.50 12.31 19.00
C ASP A 33 -3.74 11.61 17.64
N TYR A 34 -4.29 12.33 16.66
CA TYR A 34 -4.49 11.78 15.32
C TYR A 34 -3.15 11.46 14.64
N PHE A 35 -2.19 12.39 14.70
CA PHE A 35 -0.85 12.16 14.16
C PHE A 35 -0.16 10.96 14.82
N TYR A 36 -0.22 10.86 16.14
CA TYR A 36 0.40 9.79 16.92
C TYR A 36 -0.22 8.42 16.59
N LYS A 37 -1.56 8.33 16.53
CA LYS A 37 -2.28 7.11 16.13
C LYS A 37 -1.93 6.68 14.71
N GLN A 38 -1.89 7.61 13.77
CA GLN A 38 -1.55 7.32 12.38
C GLN A 38 -0.06 6.96 12.20
N SER A 39 0.80 7.42 13.10
CA SER A 39 2.24 7.08 13.14
C SER A 39 2.52 5.75 13.83
N SER A 40 1.48 5.00 14.23
CA SER A 40 1.65 3.66 14.78
C SER A 40 2.40 2.74 13.81
N LYS A 41 3.26 1.87 14.37
CA LYS A 41 4.18 1.04 13.58
C LYS A 41 3.49 -0.06 12.78
N THR A 42 2.23 -0.35 13.09
CA THR A 42 1.43 -1.41 12.47
C THR A 42 0.37 -0.78 11.60
N ARG A 43 0.50 -0.94 10.29
CA ARG A 43 -0.52 -0.53 9.33
C ARG A 43 -1.38 -1.73 8.97
N ASP A 44 -2.69 -1.60 9.11
CA ASP A 44 -3.61 -2.59 8.58
C ASP A 44 -3.32 -2.82 7.09
N SER A 45 -3.19 -4.08 6.71
CA SER A 45 -2.93 -4.50 5.33
C SER A 45 -4.01 -5.46 4.92
N THR A 46 -4.63 -5.20 3.78
CA THR A 46 -5.64 -6.09 3.20
C THR A 46 -4.96 -7.30 2.56
N VAL A 47 -5.73 -8.37 2.29
CA VAL A 47 -5.25 -9.52 1.52
C VAL A 47 -4.69 -9.07 0.16
N ARG A 48 -5.33 -8.07 -0.47
CA ARG A 48 -4.88 -7.45 -1.71
C ARG A 48 -3.50 -6.81 -1.54
N ASP A 49 -3.27 -6.04 -0.48
CA ASP A 49 -1.98 -5.39 -0.22
C ASP A 49 -0.86 -6.42 0.00
N ILE A 50 -1.15 -7.49 0.74
CA ILE A 50 -0.19 -8.57 0.96
C ILE A 50 0.10 -9.30 -0.35
N PHE A 51 -0.94 -9.57 -1.16
CA PHE A 51 -0.76 -10.20 -2.45
C PHE A 51 0.09 -9.36 -3.41
N MET A 52 -0.14 -8.05 -3.46
CA MET A 52 0.71 -7.13 -4.22
C MET A 52 2.18 -7.21 -3.77
N LYS A 53 2.43 -7.19 -2.45
CA LYS A 53 3.80 -7.31 -1.89
C LYS A 53 4.45 -8.64 -2.27
N GLN A 54 3.69 -9.74 -2.30
CA GLN A 54 4.17 -11.06 -2.73
C GLN A 54 4.56 -11.06 -4.21
N LEU A 55 3.72 -10.51 -5.10
CA LEU A 55 4.02 -10.41 -6.53
C LEU A 55 5.25 -9.53 -6.80
N LEU A 56 5.43 -8.45 -6.03
CA LEU A 56 6.61 -7.58 -6.14
C LEU A 56 7.93 -8.27 -5.80
N GLN A 57 7.92 -9.41 -5.10
CA GLN A 57 9.14 -10.19 -4.86
C GLN A 57 9.64 -10.89 -6.13
N ILE A 58 8.80 -11.00 -7.18
CA ILE A 58 9.18 -11.62 -8.45
C ILE A 58 9.99 -10.61 -9.27
N LYS A 59 11.22 -11.00 -9.64
CA LYS A 59 12.12 -10.15 -10.42
C LYS A 59 11.44 -9.66 -11.72
N LEU A 60 11.61 -8.38 -12.04
CA LEU A 60 11.05 -7.69 -13.22
C LEU A 60 9.52 -7.46 -13.22
N LEU A 61 8.85 -7.78 -12.12
CA LEU A 61 7.42 -7.51 -11.92
C LEU A 61 7.27 -6.18 -11.16
N THR A 62 7.17 -5.09 -11.93
CA THR A 62 7.06 -3.72 -11.39
C THR A 62 5.67 -3.46 -10.81
N ILE A 63 5.53 -2.39 -10.02
CA ILE A 63 4.25 -2.00 -9.42
C ILE A 63 3.12 -1.85 -10.45
N GLU A 64 3.40 -1.29 -11.62
CA GLU A 64 2.40 -1.15 -12.69
C GLU A 64 1.90 -2.50 -13.21
N LYS A 65 2.80 -3.49 -13.36
CA LYS A 65 2.44 -4.84 -13.78
C LYS A 65 1.65 -5.57 -12.69
N VAL A 66 2.05 -5.41 -11.43
CA VAL A 66 1.32 -5.93 -10.27
C VAL A 66 -0.09 -5.36 -10.21
N ASN A 67 -0.23 -4.04 -10.39
CA ASN A 67 -1.53 -3.38 -10.40
C ASN A 67 -2.45 -3.98 -11.47
N ALA A 68 -1.95 -4.18 -12.70
CA ALA A 68 -2.72 -4.79 -13.79
C ALA A 68 -3.17 -6.23 -13.46
N ILE A 69 -2.32 -7.03 -12.81
CA ILE A 69 -2.70 -8.39 -12.37
C ILE A 69 -3.77 -8.33 -11.28
N VAL A 70 -3.55 -7.52 -10.25
CA VAL A 70 -4.39 -7.46 -9.05
C VAL A 70 -5.73 -6.75 -9.31
N GLU A 71 -5.79 -5.88 -10.31
CA GLU A 71 -7.05 -5.31 -10.81
C GLU A 71 -7.96 -6.40 -11.39
N LYS A 72 -7.40 -7.38 -12.11
CA LYS A 72 -8.15 -8.52 -12.65
C LYS A 72 -8.36 -9.64 -11.63
N TYR A 73 -7.36 -9.90 -10.78
CA TYR A 73 -7.35 -10.97 -9.79
C TYR A 73 -6.95 -10.41 -8.42
N PRO A 74 -7.89 -9.92 -7.61
CA PRO A 74 -7.58 -9.14 -6.41
C PRO A 74 -6.94 -9.94 -5.27
N THR A 75 -7.00 -11.27 -5.33
CA THR A 75 -6.45 -12.18 -4.32
C THR A 75 -5.72 -13.36 -4.95
N PRO A 76 -4.82 -14.03 -4.21
CA PRO A 76 -4.15 -15.24 -4.70
C PRO A 76 -5.15 -16.34 -5.09
N GLN A 77 -6.23 -16.49 -4.32
CA GLN A 77 -7.28 -17.48 -4.59
C GLN A 77 -8.03 -17.19 -5.90
N CYS A 78 -8.33 -15.91 -6.19
CA CYS A 78 -8.92 -15.52 -7.47
C CYS A 78 -8.01 -15.90 -8.64
N LEU A 79 -6.71 -15.64 -8.51
CA LEU A 79 -5.73 -15.97 -9.54
C LEU A 79 -5.59 -17.50 -9.72
N PHE A 80 -5.52 -18.24 -8.62
CA PHE A 80 -5.44 -19.70 -8.63
C PHE A 80 -6.64 -20.33 -9.33
N ARG A 81 -7.87 -19.92 -8.96
CA ARG A 81 -9.10 -20.40 -9.61
C ARG A 81 -9.10 -20.07 -11.10
N ALA A 82 -8.64 -18.89 -11.50
CA ALA A 82 -8.55 -18.54 -12.91
C ALA A 82 -7.66 -19.53 -13.69
N TYR A 83 -6.53 -19.95 -13.11
CA TYR A 83 -5.68 -20.99 -13.71
C TYR A 83 -6.37 -22.36 -13.78
N GLU A 84 -7.14 -22.75 -12.77
CA GLU A 84 -7.89 -24.02 -12.79
C GLU A 84 -8.91 -24.07 -13.93
N HIS A 85 -9.56 -22.95 -14.24
CA HIS A 85 -10.56 -22.85 -15.29
C HIS A 85 -9.96 -22.75 -16.70
N CYS A 86 -8.64 -22.55 -16.85
CA CYS A 86 -8.01 -22.56 -18.16
C CYS A 86 -8.00 -23.99 -18.75
N PRO A 87 -8.46 -24.16 -20.00
CA PRO A 87 -8.59 -25.45 -20.67
C PRO A 87 -7.24 -26.07 -21.08
N SER A 88 -6.16 -25.28 -21.13
CA SER A 88 -4.84 -25.77 -21.53
C SER A 88 -3.70 -25.11 -20.75
N GLU A 89 -2.59 -25.85 -20.68
CA GLU A 89 -1.35 -25.37 -20.09
C GLU A 89 -0.80 -24.13 -20.81
N THR A 90 -0.91 -24.07 -22.13
CA THR A 90 -0.49 -22.92 -22.93
C THR A 90 -1.28 -21.66 -22.57
N GLU A 91 -2.59 -21.80 -22.34
CA GLU A 91 -3.44 -20.67 -21.92
C GLU A 91 -3.07 -20.19 -20.52
N ARG A 92 -2.83 -21.11 -19.57
CA ARG A 92 -2.33 -20.76 -18.23
C ARG A 92 -1.03 -19.97 -18.30
N GLN A 93 -0.07 -20.44 -19.11
CA GLN A 93 1.23 -19.76 -19.25
C GLN A 93 1.11 -18.36 -19.84
N ARG A 94 0.06 -18.06 -20.62
CA ARG A 94 -0.17 -16.76 -21.26
C ARG A 94 -1.25 -15.90 -20.58
N MET A 95 -1.95 -16.43 -19.59
CA MET A 95 -3.12 -15.81 -18.94
C MET A 95 -2.83 -14.41 -18.37
N LEU A 96 -1.60 -14.17 -17.92
CA LEU A 96 -1.15 -12.89 -17.37
C LEU A 96 -0.37 -12.03 -18.37
N ASN A 97 -0.39 -12.36 -19.65
CA ASN A 97 0.09 -11.46 -20.70
C ASN A 97 -0.97 -10.37 -20.94
N LEU A 98 -1.17 -9.51 -19.94
CA LEU A 98 -2.16 -8.45 -19.90
C LEU A 98 -1.53 -7.10 -20.29
N PRO A 99 -2.31 -6.14 -20.81
CA PRO A 99 -1.87 -4.77 -20.93
C PRO A 99 -1.69 -4.13 -19.55
N TYR A 100 -0.71 -3.24 -19.40
CA TYR A 100 -0.46 -2.47 -18.19
C TYR A 100 -0.04 -1.04 -18.50
N GLY A 101 -0.31 -0.15 -17.55
CA GLY A 101 0.07 1.26 -17.60
C GLY A 101 -0.65 2.06 -18.70
N PRO A 102 -0.36 3.36 -18.82
CA PRO A 102 -1.07 4.26 -19.75
C PRO A 102 -0.77 3.98 -21.23
N THR A 103 0.32 3.27 -21.53
CA THR A 103 0.73 2.93 -22.90
C THR A 103 0.30 1.53 -23.33
N ASN A 104 -0.49 0.81 -22.51
CA ASN A 104 -0.97 -0.55 -22.78
C ASN A 104 0.14 -1.52 -23.19
N ARG A 105 1.31 -1.44 -22.54
CA ARG A 105 2.39 -2.41 -22.76
C ARG A 105 1.97 -3.77 -22.24
N MET A 106 2.46 -4.83 -22.87
CA MET A 106 2.15 -6.19 -22.44
C MET A 106 3.12 -6.67 -21.35
N ILE A 107 2.63 -7.36 -20.32
CA ILE A 107 3.47 -7.96 -19.27
C ILE A 107 4.49 -8.94 -19.86
N GLY A 108 4.09 -9.68 -20.90
CA GLY A 108 4.91 -10.64 -21.63
C GLY A 108 4.74 -12.08 -21.14
N GLU A 109 4.79 -13.03 -22.07
CA GLU A 109 4.59 -14.47 -21.80
C GLU A 109 5.60 -15.04 -20.79
N LYS A 110 6.86 -14.57 -20.83
CA LYS A 110 7.90 -15.03 -19.91
C LYS A 110 7.53 -14.76 -18.45
N LEU A 111 7.05 -13.56 -18.14
CA LEU A 111 6.65 -13.20 -16.78
C LEU A 111 5.34 -13.89 -16.38
N SER A 112 4.39 -13.98 -17.30
CA SER A 112 3.14 -14.74 -17.08
C SER A 112 3.42 -16.20 -16.70
N LYS A 113 4.34 -16.86 -17.42
CA LYS A 113 4.77 -18.23 -17.13
C LYS A 113 5.43 -18.38 -15.76
N VAL A 114 6.28 -17.42 -15.36
CA VAL A 114 6.93 -17.44 -14.04
C VAL A 114 5.89 -17.37 -12.91
N VAL A 115 4.91 -16.48 -13.02
CA VAL A 115 3.85 -16.36 -12.00
C VAL A 115 3.01 -17.64 -11.95
N TYR A 116 2.63 -18.18 -13.11
CA TYR A 116 1.90 -19.44 -13.19
C TYR A 116 2.66 -20.58 -12.48
N GLN A 117 3.94 -20.78 -12.80
CA GLN A 117 4.77 -21.82 -12.19
C GLN A 117 4.89 -21.66 -10.68
N LEU A 118 4.98 -20.42 -10.17
CA LEU A 118 5.05 -20.16 -8.74
C LEU A 118 3.72 -20.50 -8.04
N MET A 119 2.59 -20.11 -8.63
CA MET A 119 1.27 -20.31 -8.03
C MET A 119 0.76 -21.74 -8.10
N MET A 120 1.12 -22.48 -9.17
CA MET A 120 0.67 -23.86 -9.38
C MET A 120 1.73 -24.91 -9.05
N SER A 121 2.84 -24.52 -8.41
CA SER A 121 3.89 -25.46 -8.02
C SER A 121 3.37 -26.48 -6.99
N GLU A 122 3.64 -27.76 -7.24
CA GLU A 122 3.23 -28.86 -6.36
C GLU A 122 3.75 -28.75 -4.92
N ARG A 123 4.83 -27.99 -4.70
CA ARG A 123 5.41 -27.76 -3.37
C ARG A 123 4.47 -27.04 -2.40
N TYR A 124 3.39 -26.44 -2.90
CA TYR A 124 2.40 -25.73 -2.10
C TYR A 124 0.97 -26.30 -2.24
N ASN A 125 0.77 -27.35 -3.04
CA ASN A 125 -0.53 -27.96 -3.30
C ASN A 125 -0.80 -29.22 -2.46
N THR A 126 0.09 -29.58 -1.53
CA THR A 126 -0.11 -30.77 -0.69
C THR A 126 -1.17 -30.47 0.39
N THR A 127 -2.39 -30.96 0.17
CA THR A 127 -3.43 -31.12 1.20
C THR A 127 -3.59 -32.61 1.46
#